data_AF-A0A9Y4NWL9-F1
#
_entry.id   AF-A0A9Y4NWL9-F1
#
_cell.length_a   1.000
_cell.length_b   1.000
_cell.length_c   1.000
_cell.angle_alpha   90.00
_cell.angle_beta   90.00
_cell.angle_gamma   90.00
#
_symmetry.space_group_name_H-M   'P 1'
#
loop_
_entity.id
_entity.type
_entity.pdbx_description
1 polymer ?
#
loop_
_entity_poly.entity_id
_entity_poly.type
_entity_poly.pdbx_seq_one_letter_code
_entity_poly.pdbx_strand_id
1 'polypeptide(L)'
;MDHQTSGQLNQPSHASSFQWLSFAYQGLTEIPYETILTQTDSLEVLDLSYNLLDENPALLGRLEKLSTLILDCNNYTSHVKFPYMPSVTTLCINKNKINNLPVFTEEVRRKFPGIKILSMMNNEAAPSYFNGGSLTQYIDYR
;
A
#
# COMPACT_ATOMS: atom_id res chain seq x y z
N MET A 1 60.18 -12.38 16.51
CA MET A 1 60.03 -11.10 15.79
C MET A 1 59.98 -11.50 14.33
N ASP A 2 58.83 -11.62 13.66
CA ASP A 2 57.64 -10.76 13.76
C ASP A 2 56.36 -11.52 13.40
N HIS A 3 55.28 -11.23 14.13
CA HIS A 3 53.93 -11.67 13.82
C HIS A 3 53.36 -10.77 12.71
N GLN A 4 53.13 -11.33 11.52
CA GLN A 4 52.31 -10.69 10.48
C GLN A 4 50.84 -10.99 10.76
N THR A 5 50.17 -10.02 11.38
CA THR A 5 48.73 -9.98 11.56
C THR A 5 48.09 -9.54 10.24
N SER A 6 47.50 -10.49 9.50
CA SER A 6 46.72 -10.20 8.31
C SER A 6 45.45 -9.43 8.70
N GLY A 7 45.40 -8.15 8.36
CA GLY A 7 44.25 -7.29 8.59
C GLY A 7 43.03 -7.77 7.81
N GLN A 8 41.99 -8.20 8.52
CA GLN A 8 40.64 -8.31 7.97
C GLN A 8 40.15 -6.90 7.60
N LEU A 9 40.02 -6.65 6.29
CA LEU A 9 39.27 -5.51 5.78
C LEU A 9 37.79 -5.73 6.12
N ASN A 10 37.35 -5.08 7.20
CA ASN A 10 35.94 -4.88 7.50
C ASN A 10 35.31 -4.08 6.33
N GLN A 11 34.59 -4.78 5.46
CA GLN A 11 33.70 -4.13 4.51
C GLN A 11 32.61 -3.41 5.31
N PRO A 12 32.24 -2.16 4.98
CA PRO A 12 31.18 -1.47 5.67
C PRO A 12 29.87 -2.23 5.42
N SER A 13 29.21 -2.60 6.51
CA SER A 13 27.82 -3.09 6.51
C SER A 13 26.98 -2.18 5.62
N HIS A 14 26.37 -2.75 4.58
CA HIS A 14 25.42 -2.03 3.74
C HIS A 14 24.34 -1.45 4.65
N ALA A 15 24.27 -0.12 4.76
CA ALA A 15 23.14 0.54 5.36
C ALA A 15 21.91 0.12 4.55
N SER A 16 20.94 -0.54 5.18
CA SER A 16 19.66 -0.85 4.55
C SER A 16 19.04 0.45 4.06
N SER A 17 19.12 0.71 2.76
CA SER A 17 18.51 1.90 2.16
C SER A 17 17.01 1.67 2.08
N PHE A 18 16.24 2.55 2.71
CA PHE A 18 14.79 2.59 2.55
C PHE A 18 14.42 2.71 1.07
N GLN A 19 13.62 1.78 0.55
CA GLN A 19 13.29 1.72 -0.87
C GLN A 19 11.85 2.20 -1.13
N TRP A 20 11.73 3.26 -1.94
CA TRP A 20 10.47 3.79 -2.45
C TRP A 20 10.39 3.59 -3.97
N LEU A 21 9.25 3.14 -4.47
CA LEU A 21 8.94 3.06 -5.90
C LEU A 21 7.59 3.73 -6.17
N SER A 22 7.54 4.63 -7.16
CA SER A 22 6.32 5.33 -7.56
C SER A 22 6.06 5.17 -9.05
N PHE A 23 4.80 4.87 -9.38
CA PHE A 23 4.20 4.92 -10.71
C PHE A 23 3.00 5.87 -10.70
N ALA A 24 3.06 6.93 -9.88
CA ALA A 24 1.97 7.88 -9.82
C ALA A 24 1.82 8.69 -11.12
N TYR A 25 0.59 9.07 -11.45
CA TYR A 25 0.27 9.92 -12.61
C TYR A 25 0.71 9.35 -13.97
N GLN A 26 0.66 8.04 -14.15
CA GLN A 26 1.09 7.37 -15.38
C GLN A 26 -0.09 6.95 -16.28
N GLY A 27 -1.33 7.21 -15.86
CA GLY A 27 -2.53 6.79 -16.60
C GLY A 27 -2.66 5.27 -16.72
N LEU A 28 -2.09 4.52 -15.77
CA LEU A 28 -2.05 3.08 -15.80
C LEU A 28 -3.46 2.48 -15.71
N THR A 29 -3.76 1.56 -16.61
CA THR A 29 -4.94 0.69 -16.53
C THR A 29 -4.62 -0.66 -15.88
N GLU A 30 -3.33 -1.00 -15.77
CA GLU A 30 -2.81 -2.23 -15.17
C GLU A 30 -1.55 -1.93 -14.34
N ILE A 31 -1.33 -2.74 -13.30
CA ILE A 31 -0.19 -2.66 -12.40
C ILE A 31 1.05 -3.20 -13.13
N PRO A 32 2.17 -2.46 -13.15
CA PRO A 32 3.41 -2.86 -13.83
C PRO A 32 4.18 -3.90 -13.01
N TYR A 33 3.60 -5.09 -12.87
CA TYR A 33 4.14 -6.17 -12.03
C TYR A 33 5.56 -6.55 -12.39
N GLU A 34 5.89 -6.63 -13.69
CA GLU A 34 7.24 -7.01 -14.12
C GLU A 34 8.32 -6.09 -13.53
N THR A 35 8.05 -4.78 -13.45
CA THR A 35 8.98 -3.82 -12.85
C THR A 35 8.95 -3.87 -11.34
N ILE A 36 7.76 -3.88 -10.73
CA ILE A 36 7.59 -3.88 -9.26
C ILE A 36 8.25 -5.11 -8.63
N LEU A 37 8.07 -6.28 -9.23
CA LEU A 37 8.55 -7.55 -8.68
C LEU A 37 10.08 -7.73 -8.81
N THR A 38 10.79 -6.84 -9.52
CA THR A 38 12.27 -6.81 -9.44
C THR A 38 12.80 -6.36 -8.08
N GLN A 39 11.95 -5.73 -7.24
CA GLN A 39 12.30 -5.19 -5.92
C GLN A 39 11.63 -5.94 -4.77
N THR A 40 11.28 -7.21 -4.98
CA THR A 40 10.48 -8.03 -4.05
C THR A 40 11.05 -8.06 -2.62
N ASP A 41 12.38 -8.10 -2.47
CA ASP A 41 13.06 -8.27 -1.18
C ASP A 41 13.47 -6.96 -0.51
N SER A 42 13.22 -5.80 -1.14
CA SER A 42 13.69 -4.50 -0.66
C SER A 42 12.62 -3.42 -0.61
N LEU A 43 11.58 -3.50 -1.42
CA LEU A 43 10.59 -2.42 -1.56
C LEU A 43 9.77 -2.21 -0.27
N GLU A 44 9.83 -1.00 0.27
CA GLU A 44 9.13 -0.64 1.52
C GLU A 44 7.90 0.26 1.28
N VAL A 45 7.92 1.09 0.22
CA VAL A 45 6.81 1.97 -0.17
C VAL A 45 6.52 1.84 -1.66
N LEU A 46 5.26 1.56 -1.99
CA LEU A 46 4.76 1.50 -3.36
C LEU A 46 3.64 2.52 -3.54
N ASP A 47 3.84 3.44 -4.47
CA ASP A 47 2.87 4.46 -4.84
C ASP A 47 2.35 4.22 -6.26
N LEU A 48 1.06 3.89 -6.37
CA LEU A 48 0.32 3.68 -7.61
C LEU A 48 -0.79 4.75 -7.78
N SER A 49 -0.67 5.89 -7.11
CA SER A 49 -1.72 6.90 -7.06
C SER A 49 -1.95 7.62 -8.40
N TYR A 50 -3.14 8.20 -8.58
CA TYR A 50 -3.49 8.98 -9.78
C TYR A 50 -3.34 8.17 -11.08
N ASN A 51 -3.95 6.98 -11.09
CA ASN A 51 -4.03 6.11 -12.25
C ASN A 51 -5.50 5.71 -12.49
N LEU A 52 -5.73 4.74 -13.36
CA LEU A 52 -7.06 4.24 -13.72
C LEU A 52 -7.28 2.79 -13.23
N LEU A 53 -6.49 2.32 -12.26
CA LEU A 53 -6.47 0.93 -11.81
C LEU A 53 -7.81 0.53 -11.16
N ASP A 54 -8.34 -0.62 -11.54
CA ASP A 54 -9.52 -1.27 -10.93
C ASP A 54 -9.35 -2.78 -10.72
N GLU A 55 -8.22 -3.36 -11.14
CA GLU A 55 -7.95 -4.79 -11.04
C GLU A 55 -7.62 -5.25 -9.62
N ASN A 56 -7.68 -6.56 -9.36
CA ASN A 56 -7.19 -7.11 -8.09
C ASN A 56 -5.65 -7.13 -8.07
N PRO A 57 -4.97 -6.54 -7.07
CA PRO A 57 -3.51 -6.47 -7.00
C PRO A 57 -2.84 -7.79 -6.59
N ALA A 58 -3.19 -8.89 -7.25
CA ALA A 58 -2.98 -10.26 -6.77
C ALA A 58 -1.50 -10.64 -6.53
N LEU A 59 -0.56 -10.03 -7.25
CA LEU A 59 0.88 -10.35 -7.12
C LEU A 59 1.62 -9.46 -6.12
N LEU A 60 1.01 -8.39 -5.59
CA LEU A 60 1.68 -7.52 -4.63
C LEU A 60 2.00 -8.23 -3.30
N GLY A 61 1.36 -9.36 -3.02
CA GLY A 61 1.64 -10.20 -1.85
C GLY A 61 3.04 -10.79 -1.81
N ARG A 62 3.79 -10.73 -2.92
CA ARG A 62 5.20 -11.12 -2.96
C ARG A 62 6.11 -10.11 -2.26
N LEU A 63 5.72 -8.85 -2.14
CA LEU A 63 6.55 -7.78 -1.59
C LEU A 63 6.65 -7.88 -0.05
N GLU A 64 7.54 -8.74 0.44
CA GLU A 64 7.59 -9.13 1.85
C GLU A 64 7.93 -7.96 2.79
N LYS A 65 8.61 -6.92 2.30
CA LYS A 65 8.98 -5.73 3.07
C LYS A 65 8.06 -4.53 2.87
N LEU A 66 7.03 -4.65 2.03
CA LEU A 66 6.16 -3.51 1.74
C LEU A 66 5.38 -3.10 2.99
N SER A 67 5.68 -1.90 3.49
CA SER A 67 5.06 -1.35 4.70
C SER A 67 3.94 -0.35 4.38
N THR A 68 4.05 0.33 3.24
CA THR A 68 3.13 1.39 2.81
C THR A 68 2.70 1.15 1.36
N LEU A 69 1.38 1.09 1.15
CA LEU A 69 0.77 0.98 -0.17
C LEU A 69 -0.16 2.19 -0.40
N ILE A 70 0.10 2.94 -1.47
CA ILE A 70 -0.67 4.14 -1.84
C ILE A 70 -1.39 3.88 -3.17
N LEU A 71 -2.71 3.91 -3.12
CA LEU A 71 -3.65 3.62 -4.22
C LEU A 71 -4.63 4.79 -4.44
N ASP A 72 -4.30 5.96 -3.92
CA ASP A 72 -5.14 7.16 -3.99
C ASP A 72 -5.49 7.50 -5.45
N CYS A 73 -6.71 8.01 -5.70
CA CYS A 73 -7.16 8.44 -7.02
C CYS A 73 -7.03 7.32 -8.09
N ASN A 74 -7.73 6.21 -7.85
CA ASN A 74 -7.90 5.10 -8.79
C ASN A 74 -9.39 4.75 -8.91
N ASN A 75 -9.71 3.59 -9.48
CA ASN A 75 -11.07 3.11 -9.72
C ASN A 75 -11.47 1.93 -8.82
N TYR A 76 -10.74 1.66 -7.73
CA TYR A 76 -11.02 0.53 -6.84
C TYR A 76 -12.41 0.62 -6.21
N THR A 77 -13.11 -0.51 -6.17
CA THR A 77 -14.42 -0.63 -5.51
C THR A 77 -14.30 -1.39 -4.20
N SER A 78 -15.40 -1.48 -3.45
CA SER A 78 -15.49 -2.30 -2.23
C SER A 78 -15.14 -3.78 -2.44
N HIS A 79 -15.17 -4.26 -3.68
CA HIS A 79 -14.94 -5.66 -4.04
C HIS A 79 -13.51 -6.00 -4.45
N VAL A 80 -12.59 -5.02 -4.42
CA VAL A 80 -11.16 -5.28 -4.62
C VAL A 80 -10.69 -6.42 -3.72
N LYS A 81 -9.89 -7.33 -4.26
CA LYS A 81 -9.31 -8.48 -3.55
C LYS A 81 -7.82 -8.31 -3.43
N PHE A 82 -7.36 -8.10 -2.21
CA PHE A 82 -5.95 -8.00 -1.91
C PHE A 82 -5.35 -9.39 -1.64
N PRO A 83 -4.09 -9.63 -2.00
CA PRO A 83 -3.36 -10.77 -1.48
C PRO A 83 -3.12 -10.59 0.03
N TYR A 84 -2.74 -11.68 0.71
CA TYR A 84 -2.34 -11.59 2.12
C TYR A 84 -1.00 -10.85 2.21
N MET A 85 -0.96 -9.74 2.95
CA MET A 85 0.16 -8.79 3.02
C MET A 85 0.39 -8.37 4.48
N PRO A 86 1.01 -9.24 5.30
CA PRO A 86 1.15 -9.01 6.74
C PRO A 86 2.12 -7.88 7.09
N SER A 87 3.01 -7.49 6.17
CA SER A 87 3.98 -6.41 6.32
C SER A 87 3.38 -5.01 6.18
N VAL A 88 2.25 -4.87 5.47
CA VAL A 88 1.63 -3.57 5.23
C VAL A 88 1.00 -3.05 6.52
N THR A 89 1.46 -1.87 6.94
CA THR A 89 0.96 -1.15 8.11
C THR A 89 0.19 0.11 7.73
N THR A 90 0.39 0.62 6.51
CA THR A 90 -0.26 1.82 5.99
C THR A 90 -0.88 1.55 4.62
N LEU A 91 -2.18 1.77 4.50
CA LEU A 91 -2.92 1.74 3.25
C LEU A 91 -3.60 3.09 3.02
N CYS A 92 -3.23 3.76 1.94
CA CYS A 92 -3.93 4.94 1.44
C CYS A 92 -4.70 4.54 0.17
N ILE A 93 -6.02 4.69 0.18
CA ILE A 93 -6.92 4.38 -0.95
C ILE A 93 -7.98 5.48 -1.09
N ASN A 94 -7.58 6.72 -0.88
CA ASN A 94 -8.46 7.89 -0.94
C ASN A 94 -8.98 8.08 -2.37
N LYS A 95 -10.15 8.73 -2.52
CA LYS A 95 -10.73 9.09 -3.83
C LYS A 95 -10.82 7.89 -4.79
N ASN A 96 -11.39 6.80 -4.31
CA ASN A 96 -11.72 5.62 -5.11
C ASN A 96 -13.26 5.45 -5.16
N LYS A 97 -13.75 4.31 -5.65
CA LYS A 97 -15.18 3.98 -5.78
C LYS A 97 -15.65 3.00 -4.70
N ILE A 98 -15.07 3.07 -3.50
CA ILE A 98 -15.49 2.22 -2.37
C ILE A 98 -16.83 2.77 -1.85
N ASN A 99 -17.88 1.96 -1.89
CA ASN A 99 -19.26 2.32 -1.56
C ASN A 99 -19.93 1.40 -0.52
N ASN A 100 -19.24 0.34 -0.08
CA ASN A 100 -19.71 -0.61 0.91
C ASN A 100 -18.60 -0.84 1.95
N LEU A 101 -18.70 -0.09 3.05
CA LEU A 101 -17.69 -0.09 4.11
C LEU A 101 -17.52 -1.49 4.74
N PRO A 102 -18.58 -2.22 5.17
CA PRO A 102 -18.41 -3.55 5.77
C PRO A 102 -17.66 -4.56 4.89
N VAL A 103 -17.91 -4.57 3.58
CA VAL A 103 -17.23 -5.48 2.65
C VAL A 103 -15.76 -5.11 2.53
N PHE A 104 -15.46 -3.82 2.38
CA PHE A 104 -14.10 -3.33 2.22
C PHE A 104 -13.27 -3.51 3.50
N THR A 105 -13.82 -3.19 4.67
CA THR A 105 -13.10 -3.32 5.95
C THR A 105 -12.84 -4.78 6.32
N GLU A 106 -13.76 -5.71 6.01
CA GLU A 106 -13.51 -7.13 6.22
C GLU A 106 -12.39 -7.66 5.30
N GLU A 107 -12.32 -7.19 4.05
CA GLU A 107 -11.20 -7.50 3.16
C GLU A 107 -9.88 -6.97 3.76
N VAL A 108 -9.83 -5.68 4.12
CA VAL A 108 -8.63 -5.06 4.69
C VAL A 108 -8.18 -5.79 5.96
N ARG A 109 -9.11 -6.08 6.88
CA ARG A 109 -8.82 -6.79 8.13
C ARG A 109 -8.23 -8.18 7.90
N ARG A 110 -8.72 -8.92 6.90
CA ARG A 110 -8.22 -10.27 6.58
C ARG A 110 -6.88 -10.25 5.87
N LYS A 111 -6.64 -9.26 5.02
CA LYS A 111 -5.49 -9.22 4.11
C LYS A 111 -4.30 -8.45 4.68
N PHE A 112 -4.55 -7.46 5.53
CA PHE A 112 -3.55 -6.63 6.18
C PHE A 112 -3.66 -6.75 7.71
N PRO A 113 -3.32 -7.92 8.30
CA PRO A 113 -3.47 -8.12 9.75
C PRO A 113 -2.61 -7.18 10.61
N GLY A 114 -1.58 -6.56 10.03
CA GLY A 114 -0.70 -5.57 10.67
C GLY A 114 -1.10 -4.11 10.44
N ILE A 115 -2.26 -3.83 9.82
CA ILE A 115 -2.68 -2.48 9.46
C ILE A 115 -2.79 -1.58 10.71
N LYS A 116 -2.19 -0.39 10.63
CA LYS A 116 -2.23 0.65 11.67
C LYS A 116 -2.89 1.92 11.16
N ILE A 117 -2.69 2.23 9.88
CA ILE A 117 -3.21 3.44 9.23
C ILE A 117 -3.98 3.00 7.98
N LEU A 118 -5.27 3.31 7.97
CA LEU A 118 -6.13 3.18 6.78
C LEU A 118 -6.71 4.56 6.46
N SER A 119 -6.31 5.12 5.33
CA SER A 119 -6.92 6.35 4.79
C SER A 119 -7.76 6.00 3.57
N MET A 120 -9.06 6.24 3.65
CA MET A 120 -10.02 6.00 2.57
C MET A 120 -10.96 7.20 2.36
N MET A 121 -10.48 8.41 2.63
CA MET A 121 -11.23 9.66 2.47
C MET A 121 -11.74 9.81 1.04
N ASN A 122 -12.86 10.51 0.89
CA ASN A 122 -13.49 10.80 -0.40
C ASN A 122 -13.85 9.53 -1.21
N ASN A 123 -14.12 8.42 -0.52
CA ASN A 123 -14.89 7.30 -1.05
C ASN A 123 -16.37 7.45 -0.65
N GLU A 124 -17.29 6.92 -1.44
CA GLU A 124 -18.74 6.96 -1.15
C GLU A 124 -19.09 6.29 0.20
N ALA A 125 -18.38 5.22 0.56
CA ALA A 125 -18.50 4.49 1.81
C ALA A 125 -18.01 5.25 3.05
N ALA A 126 -17.21 6.30 2.85
CA ALA A 126 -16.71 7.18 3.90
C ALA A 126 -17.25 8.60 3.63
N PRO A 127 -18.58 8.81 3.76
CA PRO A 127 -19.17 10.10 3.50
C PRO A 127 -18.65 11.11 4.53
N SER A 128 -17.92 12.11 4.04
CA SER A 128 -17.67 13.31 4.83
C SER A 128 -18.97 14.12 4.90
N TYR A 129 -19.15 14.91 5.97
CA TYR A 129 -20.27 15.88 6.08
C TYR A 129 -20.40 16.79 4.84
N PHE A 130 -19.32 16.97 4.08
CA PHE A 130 -19.26 17.79 2.87
C PHE A 130 -19.68 17.05 1.58
N ASN A 131 -19.86 15.73 1.61
CA ASN A 131 -20.25 14.91 0.45
C ASN A 131 -21.73 14.50 0.49
N GLY A 132 -22.58 15.24 1.21
CA GLY A 132 -24.02 14.97 1.29
C GLY A 132 -24.43 13.91 2.32
N GLY A 133 -23.50 13.46 3.16
CA GLY A 133 -23.80 12.60 4.31
C GLY A 133 -24.46 13.38 5.45
N SER A 134 -25.34 12.74 6.22
CA SER A 134 -25.96 13.35 7.39
C SER A 134 -24.94 13.55 8.52
N LEU A 135 -25.22 14.50 9.43
CA LEU A 135 -24.41 14.70 10.64
C LEU A 135 -24.28 13.41 11.47
N THR A 136 -25.34 12.61 11.52
CA THR A 136 -25.35 11.31 12.22
C THR A 136 -24.36 10.35 11.60
N GLN A 137 -24.33 10.21 10.27
CA GLN A 137 -23.38 9.34 9.57
C GLN A 137 -21.93 9.76 9.79
N TYR A 138 -21.66 11.07 9.90
CA TYR A 138 -20.33 11.59 10.22
C TYR A 138 -19.90 11.30 11.66
N ILE A 139 -20.84 11.38 12.63
CA ILE A 139 -20.55 11.07 14.03
C ILE A 139 -20.27 9.58 14.21
N ASP A 140 -21.06 8.71 13.58
CA ASP A 140 -20.86 7.25 13.65
C ASP A 140 -19.53 6.78 13.02
N TYR A 141 -18.95 7.61 12.14
CA TYR A 141 -17.67 7.36 11.49
C TYR A 141 -16.45 7.71 12.36
N ARG A 142 -16.59 8.60 13.36
CA ARG A 142 -15.51 9.03 14.25
C ARG A 142 -15.34 8.14 15.47
#